data_AF-A0A7J8LC08-F1
#
_entry.id   AF-A0A7J8LC08-F1
#
_cell.length_a   1.000
_cell.length_b   1.000
_cell.length_c   1.000
_cell.angle_alpha   90.00
_cell.angle_beta   90.00
_cell.angle_gamma   90.00
#
_symmetry.space_group_name_H-M   'P 1'
#
loop_
_entity.id
_entity.type
_entity.pdbx_description
1 polymer ?
#
loop_
_entity_poly.entity_id
_entity_poly.type
_entity_poly.pdbx_seq_one_letter_code
_entity_poly.pdbx_strand_id
1 'polypeptide(L)'
;MCRYADFLSKSTDNSGRLLKYDLHTKNTSVIYTGLMFPNGVALNKNHSFLLVAETTRRRILKFYLGANNFEPEVFAELPRVPDNIKMNDKGEFWVALNAG
;
A
#
# COMPACT_ATOMS: atom_id res chain seq x y z
N MET A 1 -9.78 16.35 -12.23
CA MET A 1 -9.35 15.22 -11.38
C MET A 1 -10.45 14.16 -11.21
N CYS A 2 -11.73 14.50 -11.04
CA CYS A 2 -12.86 13.56 -10.94
C CYS A 2 -12.88 12.41 -11.97
N ARG A 3 -12.69 12.69 -13.27
CA ARG A 3 -12.66 11.64 -14.31
C ARG A 3 -11.50 10.64 -14.19
N TYR A 4 -10.42 11.01 -13.50
CA TYR A 4 -9.22 10.18 -13.39
C TYR A 4 -9.38 9.12 -12.30
N ALA A 5 -9.96 9.48 -11.15
CA ALA A 5 -10.27 8.54 -10.07
C ALA A 5 -11.33 7.50 -10.51
N ASP A 6 -12.33 7.93 -11.28
CA ASP A 6 -13.35 7.03 -11.85
C ASP A 6 -12.77 6.06 -12.89
N PHE A 7 -11.76 6.47 -13.64
CA PHE A 7 -11.08 5.58 -14.59
C PHE A 7 -10.24 4.53 -13.86
N LEU A 8 -9.51 4.93 -12.81
CA LEU A 8 -8.65 4.04 -12.02
C LEU A 8 -9.44 3.00 -11.24
N SER A 9 -10.63 3.35 -10.73
CA SER A 9 -11.51 2.40 -10.03
C SER A 9 -12.09 1.32 -10.95
N LYS A 10 -12.11 1.56 -12.27
CA LYS A 10 -12.57 0.60 -13.29
C LYS A 10 -11.45 -0.24 -13.90
N SER A 11 -10.19 0.11 -13.63
CA SER A 11 -9.05 -0.64 -14.12
C SER A 11 -9.03 -2.05 -13.51
N THR A 12 -8.77 -3.05 -14.35
CA THR A 12 -8.51 -4.43 -13.92
C THR A 12 -7.01 -4.73 -13.83
N ASP A 13 -6.15 -3.73 -14.08
CA ASP A 13 -4.70 -3.87 -13.99
C ASP A 13 -4.26 -4.13 -12.54
N ASN A 14 -3.58 -5.25 -12.36
CA ASN A 14 -3.00 -5.70 -11.11
C ASN A 14 -1.48 -5.90 -11.21
N SER A 15 -0.83 -5.29 -12.19
CA SER A 15 0.63 -5.38 -12.39
C SER A 15 1.46 -4.66 -11.32
N GLY A 16 0.81 -3.99 -10.36
CA GLY A 16 1.46 -3.32 -9.24
C GLY A 16 2.26 -4.27 -8.35
N ARG A 17 3.34 -3.74 -7.78
CA ARG A 17 4.33 -4.51 -7.02
C ARG A 17 4.73 -3.79 -5.75
N LEU A 18 5.05 -4.56 -4.71
CA LEU A 18 5.77 -4.09 -3.54
C LEU A 18 7.23 -4.55 -3.64
N LEU A 19 8.15 -3.61 -3.53
CA LEU A 19 9.58 -3.85 -3.68
C LEU A 19 10.31 -3.58 -2.36
N LYS A 20 11.36 -4.37 -2.11
CA LYS A 20 12.33 -4.14 -1.05
C LYS A 20 13.65 -3.74 -1.68
N TYR A 21 14.25 -2.67 -1.17
CA TYR A 21 15.62 -2.29 -1.50
C TYR A 21 16.53 -2.53 -0.30
N ASP A 22 17.63 -3.23 -0.52
CA ASP A 22 18.66 -3.48 0.49
C ASP A 22 19.83 -2.53 0.27
N LEU A 23 20.06 -1.63 1.22
CA LEU A 23 21.09 -0.58 1.12
C LEU A 23 22.52 -1.14 1.17
N HIS A 24 22.74 -2.31 1.76
CA HIS A 24 24.08 -2.89 1.95
C HIS A 24 24.53 -3.62 0.69
N THR A 25 23.63 -4.43 0.13
CA THR A 25 23.88 -5.20 -1.10
C THR A 25 23.55 -4.42 -2.37
N LYS A 26 22.83 -3.30 -2.25
CA LYS A 26 22.29 -2.50 -3.36
C LYS A 26 21.33 -3.27 -4.26
N ASN A 27 20.73 -4.34 -3.76
CA ASN A 27 19.80 -5.17 -4.50
C ASN A 27 18.36 -4.73 -4.28
N THR A 28 17.56 -4.81 -5.34
CA THR A 28 16.12 -4.65 -5.30
C THR A 28 15.45 -6.00 -5.53
N SER A 29 14.52 -6.38 -4.67
CA SER A 29 13.69 -7.57 -4.85
C SER A 29 12.20 -7.21 -4.87
N VAL A 30 11.43 -7.99 -5.61
CA VAL A 30 9.96 -7.93 -5.55
C VAL A 30 9.52 -8.83 -4.41
N ILE A 31 8.79 -8.28 -3.43
CA ILE A 31 8.29 -9.05 -2.28
C ILE A 31 6.79 -9.37 -2.38
N TYR A 32 6.06 -8.66 -3.25
CA TYR A 32 4.68 -8.97 -3.57
C TYR A 32 4.29 -8.44 -4.96
N THR A 33 3.45 -9.17 -5.68
CA THR A 33 2.90 -8.82 -7.01
C THR A 33 1.38 -8.90 -6.98
N GLY A 34 0.70 -8.34 -7.98
CA GLY A 34 -0.76 -8.48 -8.07
C GLY A 34 -1.53 -7.33 -7.40
N LEU A 35 -0.84 -6.22 -7.08
CA LEU A 35 -1.47 -5.05 -6.45
C LEU A 35 -2.16 -4.18 -7.50
N MET A 36 -3.37 -3.74 -7.19
CA MET A 36 -4.15 -2.85 -8.04
C MET A 36 -3.91 -1.38 -7.66
N PHE A 37 -2.95 -0.79 -8.36
CA PHE A 37 -2.49 0.58 -8.18
C PHE A 37 -2.06 0.90 -6.71
N PRO A 38 -0.95 0.29 -6.24
CA PRO A 38 -0.41 0.54 -4.91
C PRO A 38 0.23 1.93 -4.84
N ASN A 39 -0.40 2.87 -4.12
CA ASN A 39 -0.04 4.29 -4.20
C ASN A 39 0.82 4.73 -3.00
N GLY A 40 0.47 4.29 -1.80
CA GLY A 40 1.19 4.62 -0.57
C GLY A 40 1.78 3.40 0.12
N VAL A 41 2.94 3.56 0.76
CA VAL A 41 3.54 2.58 1.67
C VAL A 41 4.04 3.25 2.95
N ALA A 42 3.80 2.64 4.11
CA ALA A 42 4.30 3.12 5.39
C ALA A 42 4.70 1.96 6.31
N LEU A 43 5.89 2.05 6.90
CA LEU A 43 6.35 1.15 7.96
C LEU A 43 5.73 1.54 9.30
N ASN A 44 5.51 0.55 10.16
CA ASN A 44 5.21 0.80 11.55
C ASN A 44 6.47 1.15 12.36
N LYS A 45 6.30 1.64 13.59
CA LYS A 45 7.38 2.19 14.42
C LYS A 45 8.53 1.22 14.74
N ASN A 46 8.24 -0.07 14.90
CA ASN A 46 9.26 -1.09 15.22
C ASN A 46 9.63 -1.97 14.02
N HIS A 47 9.21 -1.58 12.81
CA HIS A 47 9.45 -2.32 11.57
C HIS A 47 8.97 -3.78 11.58
N SER A 48 7.95 -4.12 12.36
CA SER A 48 7.34 -5.45 12.37
C SER A 48 6.26 -5.63 11.28
N PHE A 49 5.70 -4.54 10.75
CA PHE A 49 4.78 -4.59 9.63
C PHE A 49 4.85 -3.30 8.78
N LEU A 50 4.34 -3.38 7.56
CA LEU A 50 4.04 -2.21 6.73
C LEU A 50 2.58 -2.22 6.29
N LEU A 51 2.09 -1.04 5.94
CA LEU A 51 0.79 -0.82 5.33
C LEU A 51 0.97 -0.35 3.89
N VAL A 52 0.12 -0.84 2.99
CA VAL A 52 0.04 -0.41 1.59
C VAL A 52 -1.38 0.08 1.29
N ALA A 53 -1.48 1.26 0.67
CA ALA A 53 -2.73 1.77 0.13
C ALA A 53 -2.97 1.23 -1.28
N GLU A 54 -3.99 0.37 -1.44
CA GLU A 54 -4.39 -0.18 -2.72
C GLU A 54 -5.58 0.62 -3.28
N THR A 55 -5.28 1.52 -4.22
CA THR A 55 -6.18 2.58 -4.68
C THR A 55 -7.46 2.04 -5.27
N THR A 56 -7.35 1.15 -6.27
CA THR A 56 -8.49 0.65 -7.05
C THR A 56 -9.40 -0.25 -6.21
N ARG A 57 -8.84 -0.93 -5.20
CA ARG A 57 -9.60 -1.79 -4.26
C ARG A 57 -10.13 -1.04 -3.03
N ARG A 58 -9.82 0.26 -2.88
CA ARG A 58 -10.24 1.10 -1.75
C ARG A 58 -9.96 0.46 -0.39
N ARG A 59 -8.74 -0.07 -0.21
CA ARG A 59 -8.36 -0.74 1.03
C ARG A 59 -6.92 -0.48 1.42
N ILE A 60 -6.64 -0.67 2.71
CA ILE A 60 -5.29 -0.75 3.26
C ILE A 60 -4.96 -2.23 3.48
N LEU A 61 -3.84 -2.65 2.92
CA LEU A 61 -3.27 -3.98 3.13
C LEU A 61 -2.17 -3.90 4.19
N LYS A 62 -2.07 -4.90 5.05
CA LYS A 62 -1.01 -5.04 6.05
C LYS A 62 -0.15 -6.25 5.76
N PHE A 63 1.16 -6.02 5.75
CA PHE A 63 2.18 -7.04 5.52
C PHE A 63 3.06 -7.17 6.75
N TYR A 64 3.15 -8.37 7.33
CA TYR A 64 4.06 -8.65 8.45
C TYR A 64 5.48 -8.90 7.94
N LEU A 65 6.43 -8.15 8.48
CA LEU A 65 7.85 -8.25 8.14
C LEU A 65 8.48 -9.33 9.02
N GLY A 66 8.60 -10.54 8.46
CA GLY A 66 9.03 -11.75 9.18
C GLY A 66 8.15 -12.96 8.91
N ALA A 67 7.01 -12.78 8.24
CA ALA A 67 6.24 -13.90 7.71
C ALA A 67 6.96 -14.52 6.49
N ASN A 68 6.87 -15.85 6.34
CA ASN A 68 7.56 -16.56 5.26
C ASN A 68 7.11 -16.13 3.86
N ASN A 69 5.86 -15.73 3.68
CA ASN A 69 5.26 -15.53 2.34
C ASN A 69 4.76 -14.11 2.04
N PHE A 70 5.00 -13.12 2.91
CA PHE A 70 4.49 -11.73 2.73
C PHE A 70 3.02 -11.63 2.29
N GLU A 71 2.18 -12.59 2.68
CA GLU A 71 0.75 -12.56 2.35
C GLU A 71 0.08 -11.45 3.16
N PRO A 72 -0.62 -10.50 2.50
CA PRO A 72 -1.26 -9.41 3.20
C PRO A 72 -2.62 -9.81 3.76
N GLU A 73 -3.00 -9.14 4.84
CA GLU A 73 -4.39 -9.09 5.30
C GLU A 73 -5.01 -7.72 5.00
N VAL A 74 -6.33 -7.68 4.83
CA VAL A 74 -7.06 -6.42 4.74
C VAL A 74 -7.09 -5.79 6.14
N PHE A 75 -6.39 -4.67 6.29
CA PHE A 75 -6.34 -3.93 7.55
C PHE A 75 -7.55 -3.00 7.70
N ALA A 76 -7.96 -2.35 6.61
CA ALA A 76 -9.13 -1.49 6.58
C ALA A 76 -9.70 -1.38 5.17
N GLU A 77 -11.02 -1.39 5.04
CA GLU A 77 -11.72 -0.92 3.85
C GLU A 77 -12.02 0.57 3.98
N LEU A 78 -11.97 1.29 2.85
CA LEU A 78 -12.09 2.74 2.83
C LEU A 78 -13.30 3.20 2.01
N PRO A 79 -13.96 4.29 2.42
CA PRO A 79 -15.12 4.81 1.72
C PRO A 79 -14.76 5.43 0.36
N ARG A 80 -13.48 5.79 0.16
CA ARG A 80 -12.96 6.46 -1.05
C ARG A 80 -11.60 5.88 -1.42
N VAL A 81 -11.13 6.20 -2.63
CA VAL A 81 -9.82 5.73 -3.11
C VAL A 81 -8.70 6.37 -2.27
N PRO A 82 -7.78 5.57 -1.70
CA PRO A 82 -6.64 6.10 -0.98
C PRO A 82 -5.52 6.52 -1.92
N ASP A 83 -4.70 7.46 -1.46
CA ASP A 83 -3.42 7.82 -2.08
C ASP A 83 -2.28 7.48 -1.10
N ASN A 84 -1.42 8.43 -0.77
CA ASN A 84 -0.32 8.26 0.17
C ASN A 84 -0.79 7.96 1.59
N ILE A 85 0.02 7.16 2.29
CA ILE A 85 -0.10 6.83 3.71
C ILE A 85 1.18 7.25 4.43
N LYS A 86 1.04 7.83 5.63
CA LYS A 86 2.17 8.22 6.50
C LYS A 86 1.87 7.90 7.95
N MET A 87 2.90 7.44 8.67
CA MET A 87 2.84 7.24 10.11
C MET A 87 3.29 8.53 10.82
N ASN A 88 2.64 8.89 11.94
CA ASN A 88 3.10 9.96 12.83
C ASN A 88 3.96 9.42 13.99
N ASP A 89 4.49 10.31 14.82
CA ASP A 89 5.39 9.94 15.93
C ASP A 89 4.73 9.09 17.03
N LYS A 90 3.38 9.15 17.11
CA LYS A 90 2.56 8.35 18.02
C LYS A 90 2.31 6.93 17.51
N GLY A 91 2.65 6.63 16.26
CA GLY A 91 2.41 5.33 15.63
C GLY A 91 1.04 5.21 14.95
N GLU A 92 0.32 6.33 14.77
CA GLU A 92 -0.95 6.39 14.04
C GLU A 92 -0.67 6.59 12.55
N PHE A 93 -1.56 6.09 11.70
CA PHE A 93 -1.43 6.21 10.25
C PHE A 93 -2.46 7.18 9.68
N TRP A 94 -1.98 8.12 8.87
CA TRP A 94 -2.79 9.08 8.11
C TRP A 94 -2.81 8.66 6.66
N VAL A 95 -4.01 8.52 6.09
CA VAL A 95 -4.22 8.14 4.69
C VAL A 95 -4.95 9.28 4.00
N ALA A 96 -4.40 9.76 2.89
CA ALA A 96 -5.09 10.73 2.04
C ALA A 96 -6.23 10.02 1.29
N LEU A 97 -7.45 10.57 1.39
CA LEU A 97 -8.60 10.10 0.62
C LEU A 97 -8.95 11.15 -0.43
N ASN A 98 -9.06 10.73 -1.69
CA ASN A 98 -9.43 11.65 -2.76
C ASN A 98 -10.92 12.03 -2.66
N ALA A 99 -11.22 13.33 -2.74
CA ALA A 99 -12.57 13.88 -2.61
C ALA A 99 -13.47 13.65 -3.83
N GLY A 100 -12.91 13.28 -4.99
CA GLY A 100 -13.62 13.27 -6.27
C GLY A 100 -13.53 14.63 -6.96
#